data_AF-A0A1F9QEH5-F1
#
_entry.id   AF-A0A1F9QEH5-F1
#
_cell.length_a   1.000
_cell.length_b   1.000
_cell.length_c   1.000
_cell.angle_alpha   90.00
_cell.angle_beta   90.00
_cell.angle_gamma   90.00
#
_symmetry.space_group_name_H-M   'P 1'
#
loop_
_entity.id
_entity.type
_entity.pdbx_description
1 polymer ?
#
loop_
_entity_poly.entity_id
_entity_poly.type
_entity_poly.pdbx_seq_one_letter_code
_entity_poly.pdbx_strand_id
1 'polypeptide(L)'
;MPTSLSVADIAPDNTVLGGYADNACCGWANWLSDQAVVLSSGGAGVNVYDEFQRYDNAKVDVNFSVSAMAFSPSGEKFVLQVTADYPYDKLIRWGADHIGAETVDVETSARISSLAEATPAIQIFDKAGKLIEAIPSMEGAGFAGWLGNNRILLKGKDRLVIFEINTGKYSVLSVPGIVLVYVPKI
;
A
#
# COMPACT_ATOMS: atom_id res chain seq x y z
N MET A 1 3.90 19.23 -8.66
CA MET A 1 4.86 18.39 -7.91
C MET A 1 4.31 18.24 -6.50
N PRO A 2 4.17 17.02 -5.96
CA PRO A 2 3.83 16.84 -4.55
C PRO A 2 4.92 17.51 -3.70
N THR A 3 4.51 18.42 -2.81
CA THR A 3 5.41 19.40 -2.20
C THR A 3 6.03 18.98 -0.88
N SER A 4 5.58 17.88 -0.27
CA SER A 4 6.08 17.43 1.03
C SER A 4 6.17 15.92 1.12
N LEU A 5 7.36 15.43 1.47
CA LEU A 5 7.58 14.06 1.89
C LEU A 5 6.93 13.83 3.26
N SER A 6 6.01 12.88 3.37
CA SER A 6 5.54 12.39 4.66
C SER A 6 6.43 11.25 5.14
N VAL A 7 6.92 11.33 6.37
CA VAL A 7 7.67 10.24 7.01
C VAL A 7 6.69 9.22 7.57
N ALA A 8 6.83 7.96 7.15
CA ALA A 8 6.02 6.85 7.65
C ALA A 8 6.70 6.14 8.82
N ASP A 9 8.02 5.90 8.73
CA ASP A 9 8.79 5.20 9.76
C ASP A 9 10.29 5.50 9.63
N ILE A 10 11.05 5.29 10.71
CA ILE A 10 12.49 5.51 10.77
C ILE A 10 13.17 4.29 11.41
N ALA A 11 14.13 3.69 10.70
CA ALA A 11 14.93 2.59 11.19
C ALA A 11 15.98 3.06 12.21
N PRO A 12 16.55 2.15 13.04
CA PRO A 12 17.57 2.49 14.04
C PRO A 12 18.83 3.19 13.49
N ASP A 13 19.15 2.99 12.22
CA ASP A 13 20.31 3.63 11.55
C ASP A 13 19.94 4.93 10.80
N ASN A 14 18.77 5.50 11.10
CA ASN A 14 18.21 6.69 10.48
C ASN A 14 17.85 6.53 8.99
N THR A 15 17.70 5.30 8.49
CA THR A 15 17.01 5.09 7.21
C THR A 15 15.54 5.45 7.37
N VAL A 16 14.99 6.22 6.44
CA VAL A 16 13.61 6.75 6.50
C VAL A 16 12.76 6.08 5.42
N LEU A 17 11.57 5.63 5.81
CA LEU A 17 10.49 5.33 4.89
C LEU A 17 9.61 6.57 4.78
N GLY A 18 9.33 7.00 3.56
CA GLY A 18 8.44 8.12 3.34
C GLY A 18 7.73 8.02 2.00
N GLY A 19 6.79 8.92 1.79
CA GLY A 19 6.01 8.93 0.56
C GLY A 19 5.57 10.32 0.17
N TYR A 20 5.12 10.40 -1.07
CA TYR A 20 4.42 11.54 -1.62
C TYR A 20 3.01 11.07 -1.92
N ALA A 21 2.05 11.47 -1.09
CA ALA A 21 0.66 11.13 -1.31
C ALA A 21 0.10 11.95 -2.48
N ASP A 22 -0.87 11.37 -3.19
CA ASP A 22 -1.73 12.18 -4.04
C ASP A 22 -2.53 13.16 -3.17
N ASN A 23 -2.51 14.43 -3.57
CA ASN A 23 -3.29 15.48 -2.93
C ASN A 23 -4.54 15.75 -3.77
N ALA A 24 -5.36 14.71 -3.96
CA ALA A 24 -6.66 14.73 -4.64
C ALA A 24 -7.22 16.16 -4.78
N CYS A 25 -7.29 16.68 -6.01
CA CYS A 25 -7.75 18.05 -6.26
C CYS A 25 -9.10 18.06 -6.95
N CYS A 26 -9.86 19.12 -6.67
CA CYS A 26 -10.81 19.62 -7.65
C CYS A 26 -11.95 18.62 -7.97
N GLY A 27 -12.26 17.71 -7.03
CA GLY A 27 -13.27 16.65 -7.18
C GLY A 27 -12.77 15.35 -7.81
N TRP A 28 -11.47 15.24 -8.05
CA TRP A 28 -10.76 14.06 -8.55
C TRP A 28 -9.96 13.43 -7.42
N ALA A 29 -10.08 12.11 -7.29
CA ALA A 29 -9.37 11.33 -6.30
C ALA A 29 -7.97 10.92 -6.79
N ASN A 30 -7.76 10.90 -8.11
CA ASN A 30 -6.49 10.59 -8.75
C ASN A 30 -5.97 11.76 -9.62
N TRP A 31 -5.15 12.63 -9.04
CA TRP A 31 -4.59 13.82 -9.68
C TRP A 31 -3.05 13.76 -9.81
N LEU A 32 -2.36 13.16 -8.85
CA LEU A 32 -0.92 12.90 -8.86
C LEU A 32 -0.64 11.45 -8.51
N SER A 33 0.52 10.94 -8.93
CA SER A 33 0.96 9.59 -8.57
C SER A 33 1.31 9.54 -7.08
N ASP A 34 0.68 8.62 -6.35
CA ASP A 34 1.13 8.19 -5.03
C ASP A 34 2.51 7.50 -5.17
N GLN A 35 3.49 7.93 -4.36
CA GLN A 35 4.85 7.39 -4.40
C GLN A 35 5.37 7.00 -3.02
N ALA A 36 6.18 5.94 -2.95
CA ALA A 36 6.93 5.57 -1.74
C ALA A 36 8.43 5.48 -2.00
N VAL A 37 9.20 5.98 -1.05
CA VAL A 37 10.66 6.04 -1.12
C VAL A 37 11.31 5.54 0.16
N VAL A 38 12.51 4.96 -0.01
CA VAL A 38 13.43 4.63 1.06
C VAL A 38 14.61 5.59 0.98
N LEU A 39 14.88 6.34 2.05
CA LEU A 39 15.98 7.29 2.12
C LEU A 39 17.03 6.78 3.12
N SER A 40 18.19 6.38 2.61
CA SER A 40 19.32 5.98 3.45
C SER A 40 20.04 7.20 4.02
N SER A 41 20.57 7.10 5.24
CA SER A 41 21.34 8.18 5.86
C SER A 41 22.60 8.49 5.02
N GLY A 42 22.58 9.64 4.33
CA GLY A 42 23.70 10.11 3.50
C GLY A 42 23.76 9.50 2.09
N GLY A 43 22.76 8.71 1.68
CA GLY A 43 22.66 8.15 0.34
C GLY A 43 21.53 8.74 -0.49
N ALA A 44 21.42 8.30 -1.75
CA ALA A 44 20.30 8.63 -2.62
C ALA A 44 19.03 7.88 -2.19
N GLY A 45 17.87 8.48 -2.42
CA GLY A 45 16.58 7.83 -2.21
C GLY A 45 16.30 6.77 -3.27
N VAL A 46 15.72 5.64 -2.87
CA VAL A 46 15.23 4.60 -3.77
C VAL A 46 13.71 4.70 -3.83
N ASN A 47 13.16 4.89 -5.04
CA ASN A 47 11.72 4.79 -5.25
C ASN A 47 11.33 3.30 -5.29
N VAL A 48 10.41 2.91 -4.41
CA VAL A 48 9.93 1.52 -4.26
C VAL A 48 8.48 1.35 -4.70
N TYR A 49 7.79 2.47 -4.97
CA TYR A 49 6.41 2.49 -5.44
C TYR A 49 6.13 3.77 -6.23
N ASP A 50 5.62 3.61 -7.45
CA ASP A 50 5.02 4.66 -8.24
C ASP A 50 3.69 4.13 -8.77
N GLU A 51 2.60 4.75 -8.33
CA GLU A 51 1.24 4.35 -8.64
C GLU A 51 0.98 4.28 -10.15
N PHE A 52 1.23 5.38 -10.85
CA PHE A 52 0.96 5.51 -12.28
C PHE A 52 1.76 4.52 -13.09
N GLN A 53 3.03 4.34 -12.75
CA GLN A 53 3.88 3.36 -13.43
C GLN A 53 3.39 1.93 -13.20
N ARG A 54 2.90 1.63 -11.99
CA ARG A 54 2.53 0.28 -11.59
C ARG A 54 1.17 -0.14 -12.12
N TYR A 55 0.18 0.76 -12.05
CA TYR A 55 -1.22 0.45 -12.36
C TYR A 55 -1.67 1.01 -13.70
N ASP A 56 -0.86 1.83 -14.38
CA ASP A 56 -1.23 2.50 -15.63
C ASP A 56 -2.61 3.17 -15.51
N ASN A 57 -2.78 3.95 -14.45
CA ASN A 57 -4.05 4.55 -14.04
C ASN A 57 -4.02 6.09 -14.06
N ALA A 58 -2.96 6.71 -14.60
CA ALA A 58 -2.80 8.16 -14.64
C ALA A 58 -3.95 8.92 -15.33
N LYS A 59 -4.77 8.23 -16.12
CA LYS A 59 -5.90 8.79 -16.86
C LYS A 59 -7.25 8.46 -16.25
N VAL A 60 -7.32 7.71 -15.15
CA VAL A 60 -8.59 7.30 -14.54
C VAL A 60 -8.68 7.81 -13.12
N ASP A 61 -9.89 8.06 -12.66
CA ASP A 61 -10.19 8.58 -11.33
C ASP A 61 -10.30 7.47 -10.28
N VAL A 62 -9.23 6.69 -10.14
CA VAL A 62 -9.07 5.66 -9.11
C VAL A 62 -7.63 5.73 -8.65
N ASN A 63 -7.43 6.05 -7.37
CA ASN A 63 -6.13 6.10 -6.71
C ASN A 63 -5.79 4.76 -6.03
N PHE A 64 -4.59 4.27 -6.28
CA PHE A 64 -3.95 3.21 -5.50
C PHE A 64 -2.93 3.82 -4.54
N SER A 65 -3.36 4.06 -3.30
CA SER A 65 -2.58 4.80 -2.31
C SER A 65 -1.83 3.89 -1.35
N VAL A 66 -0.71 4.38 -0.83
CA VAL A 66 0.07 3.69 0.20
C VAL A 66 -0.63 3.86 1.55
N SER A 67 -1.29 2.80 2.04
CA SER A 67 -2.06 2.86 3.30
C SER A 67 -1.28 2.39 4.52
N ALA A 68 -0.18 1.66 4.36
CA ALA A 68 0.73 1.35 5.45
C ALA A 68 2.15 1.15 4.95
N MET A 69 3.13 1.62 5.72
CA MET A 69 4.54 1.37 5.49
C MET A 69 5.29 1.37 6.82
N ALA A 70 6.05 0.32 7.10
CA ALA A 70 6.74 0.17 8.38
C ALA A 70 7.94 -0.75 8.30
N PHE A 71 9.03 -0.40 8.98
CA PHE A 71 10.19 -1.27 9.14
C PHE A 71 9.88 -2.46 10.04
N SER A 72 10.53 -3.58 9.76
CA SER A 72 10.63 -4.68 10.72
C SER A 72 11.38 -4.21 11.97
N PRO A 73 11.26 -4.89 13.12
CA PRO A 73 11.94 -4.48 14.35
C PRO A 73 13.45 -4.29 14.23
N SER A 74 14.13 -5.04 13.35
CA SER A 74 15.56 -4.85 13.07
C SER A 74 15.90 -3.72 12.09
N GLY A 75 14.93 -3.16 11.36
CA GLY A 75 15.17 -2.17 10.30
C GLY A 75 15.69 -2.74 8.96
N GLU A 76 15.80 -4.07 8.84
CA GLU A 76 16.40 -4.72 7.66
C GLU A 76 15.41 -5.02 6.52
N LYS A 77 14.12 -5.00 6.84
CA LYS A 77 13.02 -5.15 5.89
C LYS A 77 11.97 -4.11 6.18
N PHE A 78 11.11 -3.86 5.22
CA PHE A 78 9.90 -3.10 5.46
C PHE A 78 8.72 -3.69 4.70
N VAL A 79 7.53 -3.39 5.19
CA VAL A 79 6.26 -3.70 4.53
C VAL A 79 5.77 -2.46 3.81
N LEU A 80 5.16 -2.66 2.65
CA LEU A 80 4.36 -1.67 1.94
C LEU A 80 2.98 -2.27 1.70
N GLN A 81 1.94 -1.56 2.09
CA GLN A 81 0.56 -1.89 1.75
C GLN A 81 -0.02 -0.81 0.85
N VAL A 82 -0.67 -1.25 -0.23
CA VAL A 82 -1.39 -0.40 -1.16
C VAL A 82 -2.88 -0.75 -1.13
N THR A 83 -3.73 0.27 -1.15
CA THR A 83 -5.20 0.14 -1.20
C THR A 83 -5.77 0.99 -2.31
N ALA A 84 -6.82 0.51 -2.97
CA ALA A 84 -7.55 1.30 -3.95
C ALA A 84 -8.71 2.06 -3.29
N ASP A 85 -8.93 3.30 -3.70
CA ASP A 85 -10.10 4.10 -3.32
C ASP A 85 -11.32 3.81 -4.22
N TYR A 86 -11.60 2.53 -4.46
CA TYR A 86 -12.63 2.13 -5.41
C TYR A 86 -14.02 2.05 -4.73
N PRO A 87 -14.96 2.95 -5.07
CA PRO A 87 -16.36 2.77 -4.72
C PRO A 87 -16.96 1.68 -5.62
N TYR A 88 -17.04 0.45 -5.10
CA TYR A 88 -17.62 -0.71 -5.80
C TYR A 88 -19.02 -0.48 -6.39
N ASP A 89 -19.73 0.56 -5.95
CA ASP A 89 -21.07 0.95 -6.38
C ASP A 89 -21.11 2.04 -7.45
N LYS A 90 -19.96 2.54 -7.94
CA LYS A 90 -19.90 3.62 -8.94
C LYS A 90 -19.13 3.22 -10.18
N LEU A 91 -19.50 3.85 -11.29
CA LEU A 91 -18.78 3.76 -12.55
C LEU A 91 -17.42 4.46 -12.45
N ILE A 92 -16.38 3.87 -13.04
CA ILE A 92 -15.05 4.46 -13.10
C ILE A 92 -15.06 5.62 -14.11
N ARG A 93 -14.54 6.77 -13.68
CA ARG A 93 -14.44 7.97 -14.49
C ARG A 93 -13.05 8.11 -15.11
N TRP A 94 -12.99 8.75 -16.27
CA TRP A 94 -11.72 9.30 -16.74
C TRP A 94 -11.29 10.46 -15.83
N GLY A 95 -9.99 10.66 -15.65
CA GLY A 95 -9.43 11.74 -14.86
C GLY A 95 -9.64 13.12 -15.50
N ALA A 96 -9.25 14.16 -14.75
CA ALA A 96 -9.58 15.55 -15.03
C ALA A 96 -9.21 16.08 -16.43
N ASP A 97 -8.10 15.60 -17.00
CA ASP A 97 -7.59 16.07 -18.28
C ASP A 97 -8.25 15.37 -19.49
N HIS A 98 -9.20 14.47 -19.25
CA HIS A 98 -9.90 13.76 -20.32
C HIS A 98 -10.95 14.64 -21.00
N ILE A 99 -10.96 14.60 -22.33
CA ILE A 99 -11.98 15.25 -23.17
C ILE A 99 -12.78 14.15 -23.85
N GLY A 100 -14.05 13.98 -23.48
CA GLY A 100 -14.89 12.93 -24.04
C GLY A 100 -15.98 12.47 -23.09
N ALA A 101 -16.30 11.18 -23.16
CA ALA A 101 -17.23 10.55 -22.22
C ALA A 101 -16.70 10.70 -20.78
N GLU A 102 -17.60 10.81 -19.81
CA GLU A 102 -17.21 10.93 -18.40
C GLU A 102 -16.66 9.60 -17.84
N THR A 103 -17.20 8.47 -18.31
CA THR A 103 -16.84 7.14 -17.85
C THR A 103 -15.87 6.44 -18.79
N VAL A 104 -15.02 5.60 -18.21
CA VAL A 104 -14.08 4.77 -18.97
C VAL A 104 -14.80 3.70 -19.79
N ASP A 105 -14.13 3.17 -20.81
CA ASP A 105 -14.62 2.04 -21.58
C ASP A 105 -14.66 0.75 -20.73
N VAL A 106 -15.37 -0.27 -21.21
CA VAL A 106 -15.61 -1.52 -20.47
C VAL A 106 -14.31 -2.27 -20.14
N GLU A 107 -13.33 -2.23 -21.05
CA GLU A 107 -12.05 -2.92 -20.85
C GLU A 107 -11.23 -2.24 -19.75
N THR A 108 -11.09 -0.91 -19.84
CA THR A 108 -10.44 -0.10 -18.81
C THR A 108 -11.14 -0.25 -17.46
N SER A 109 -12.48 -0.22 -17.45
CA SER A 109 -13.26 -0.42 -16.22
C SER A 109 -12.96 -1.78 -15.60
N ALA A 110 -13.06 -2.87 -16.37
CA ALA A 110 -12.85 -4.22 -15.87
C ALA A 110 -11.42 -4.42 -15.33
N ARG A 111 -10.42 -3.86 -16.03
CA ARG A 111 -9.02 -3.91 -15.60
C ARG A 111 -8.82 -3.20 -14.26
N ILE A 112 -9.28 -1.96 -14.13
CA ILE A 112 -9.08 -1.16 -12.91
C ILE A 112 -9.87 -1.76 -11.74
N SER A 113 -11.11 -2.20 -11.96
CA SER A 113 -11.90 -2.90 -10.92
C SER A 113 -11.19 -4.15 -10.43
N SER A 114 -10.62 -4.97 -11.32
CA SER A 114 -9.88 -6.17 -10.93
C SER A 114 -8.61 -5.84 -10.13
N LEU A 115 -7.89 -4.78 -10.50
CA LEU A 115 -6.74 -4.30 -9.75
C LEU A 115 -7.15 -3.80 -8.35
N ALA A 116 -8.28 -3.10 -8.25
CA ALA A 116 -8.81 -2.62 -6.98
C ALA A 116 -9.26 -3.77 -6.07
N GLU A 117 -9.92 -4.80 -6.62
CA GLU A 117 -10.32 -6.03 -5.93
C GLU A 117 -9.13 -6.83 -5.38
N ALA A 118 -7.97 -6.73 -6.03
CA ALA A 118 -6.74 -7.35 -5.55
C ALA A 118 -6.13 -6.62 -4.32
N THR A 119 -6.71 -5.50 -3.88
CA THR A 119 -6.24 -4.76 -2.70
C THR A 119 -6.96 -5.18 -1.40
N PRO A 120 -6.32 -5.07 -0.21
CA PRO A 120 -4.98 -4.52 0.03
C PRO A 120 -3.88 -5.40 -0.55
N ALA A 121 -2.97 -4.78 -1.32
CA ALA A 121 -1.79 -5.45 -1.86
C ALA A 121 -0.63 -5.24 -0.90
N ILE A 122 -0.09 -6.33 -0.34
CA ILE A 122 0.95 -6.25 0.70
C ILE A 122 2.24 -6.85 0.15
N GLN A 123 3.32 -6.09 0.25
CA GLN A 123 4.64 -6.48 -0.21
C GLN A 123 5.68 -6.25 0.87
N ILE A 124 6.69 -7.12 0.88
CA ILE A 124 7.84 -7.03 1.75
C ILE A 124 9.06 -6.75 0.91
N PHE A 125 9.81 -5.75 1.30
CA PHE A 125 11.05 -5.35 0.66
C PHE A 125 12.21 -5.49 1.64
N ASP A 126 13.41 -5.72 1.12
CA ASP A 126 14.62 -5.46 1.90
C ASP A 126 14.83 -3.95 2.04
N LYS A 127 15.74 -3.59 2.94
CA LYS A 127 16.08 -2.19 3.18
C LYS A 127 16.59 -1.43 1.95
N ALA A 128 17.14 -2.13 0.95
CA ALA A 128 17.61 -1.53 -0.29
C ALA A 128 16.46 -1.31 -1.30
N GLY A 129 15.23 -1.65 -0.95
CA GLY A 129 14.05 -1.48 -1.80
C GLY A 129 13.84 -2.64 -2.77
N LYS A 130 14.53 -3.77 -2.61
CA LYS A 130 14.30 -4.95 -3.45
C LYS A 130 13.15 -5.77 -2.87
N LEU A 131 12.21 -6.16 -3.73
CA LEU A 131 11.09 -7.03 -3.35
C LEU A 131 11.61 -8.40 -2.88
N ILE A 132 11.20 -8.79 -1.67
CA ILE A 132 11.45 -10.10 -1.07
C ILE A 132 10.26 -11.01 -1.30
N GLU A 133 9.05 -10.52 -0.98
CA GLU A 133 7.83 -11.33 -0.98
C GLU A 133 6.60 -10.48 -1.30
N ALA A 134 5.65 -11.06 -2.04
CA ALA A 134 4.32 -10.50 -2.26
C ALA A 134 3.31 -11.38 -1.53
N ILE A 135 2.64 -10.82 -0.53
CA ILE A 135 1.70 -11.57 0.29
C ILE A 135 0.43 -11.83 -0.53
N PRO A 136 -0.04 -13.08 -0.64
CA PRO A 136 -1.29 -13.38 -1.32
C PRO A 136 -2.46 -12.62 -0.70
N SER A 137 -3.43 -12.20 -1.51
CA SER A 137 -4.65 -11.56 -1.01
C SER A 137 -5.44 -12.54 -0.14
N MET A 138 -5.77 -12.12 1.09
CA MET A 138 -6.48 -12.93 2.09
C MET A 138 -7.81 -12.28 2.49
N GLU A 139 -8.75 -12.22 1.54
CA GLU A 139 -10.07 -11.54 1.61
C GLU A 139 -10.03 -10.24 2.42
N GLY A 140 -9.34 -9.22 1.90
CA GLY A 140 -9.32 -7.89 2.52
C GLY A 140 -8.47 -7.76 3.79
N ALA A 141 -7.72 -8.79 4.19
CA ALA A 141 -6.84 -8.69 5.36
C ALA A 141 -5.69 -7.72 5.12
N GLY A 142 -5.63 -6.64 5.91
CA GLY A 142 -4.57 -5.64 5.85
C GLY A 142 -3.47 -5.90 6.87
N PHE A 143 -2.29 -5.31 6.65
CA PHE A 143 -1.19 -5.28 7.59
C PHE A 143 -1.60 -4.59 8.90
N ALA A 144 -1.35 -5.27 10.02
CA ALA A 144 -1.61 -4.74 11.35
C ALA A 144 -0.33 -4.49 12.16
N GLY A 145 0.77 -5.15 11.82
CA GLY A 145 2.04 -4.97 12.52
C GLY A 145 3.03 -6.11 12.34
N TRP A 146 4.26 -5.88 12.78
CA TRP A 146 5.30 -6.90 12.83
C TRP A 146 5.22 -7.72 14.14
N LEU A 147 5.36 -9.03 14.05
CA LEU A 147 5.48 -9.95 15.20
C LEU A 147 6.94 -10.41 15.44
N GLY A 148 7.88 -9.81 14.71
CA GLY A 148 9.30 -10.14 14.67
C GLY A 148 9.88 -9.79 13.30
N ASN A 149 11.12 -10.19 13.00
CA ASN A 149 11.80 -9.81 11.74
C ASN A 149 11.37 -10.61 10.51
N ASN A 150 10.65 -11.73 10.71
CA ASN A 150 10.22 -12.65 9.66
C ASN A 150 8.72 -12.96 9.72
N ARG A 151 7.96 -12.26 10.58
CA ARG A 151 6.53 -12.52 10.75
C ARG A 151 5.76 -11.22 10.83
N ILE A 152 4.66 -11.17 10.11
CA ILE A 152 3.70 -10.08 10.15
C ILE A 152 2.34 -10.58 10.63
N LEU A 153 1.59 -9.68 11.24
CA LEU A 153 0.19 -9.85 11.57
C LEU A 153 -0.64 -9.14 10.51
N LEU A 154 -1.59 -9.85 9.93
CA LEU A 154 -2.64 -9.32 9.09
C LEU A 154 -3.96 -9.37 9.84
N LYS A 155 -4.80 -8.35 9.67
CA LYS A 155 -6.12 -8.25 10.26
C LYS A 155 -7.17 -8.21 9.16
N GLY A 156 -8.03 -9.24 9.13
CA GLY A 156 -9.29 -9.22 8.40
C GLY A 156 -10.45 -8.81 9.30
N LYS A 157 -11.68 -8.87 8.77
CA LYS A 157 -12.89 -8.50 9.52
C LYS A 157 -13.09 -9.35 10.79
N ASP A 158 -12.99 -10.66 10.67
CA ASP A 158 -13.28 -11.62 11.75
C ASP A 158 -12.13 -12.63 11.99
N ARG A 159 -10.93 -12.28 11.55
CA ARG A 159 -9.75 -13.14 11.65
C ARG A 159 -8.45 -12.36 11.76
N LEU A 160 -7.47 -13.00 12.38
CA LEU A 160 -6.07 -12.62 12.31
C LEU A 160 -5.30 -13.66 11.50
N VAL A 161 -4.33 -13.20 10.72
CA VAL A 161 -3.41 -14.08 10.01
C VAL A 161 -1.99 -13.75 10.41
N ILE A 162 -1.25 -14.76 10.86
CA ILE A 162 0.19 -14.67 11.06
C ILE A 162 0.84 -15.22 9.80
N PHE A 163 1.59 -14.40 9.09
CA PHE A 163 2.31 -14.80 7.88
C PHE A 163 3.81 -14.86 8.13
N GLU A 164 4.46 -15.95 7.72
CA GLU A 164 5.90 -16.15 7.76
C GLU A 164 6.53 -15.83 6.40
N ILE A 165 7.35 -14.77 6.36
CA ILE A 165 7.84 -14.19 5.09
C ILE A 165 8.73 -15.16 4.31
N ASN A 166 9.61 -15.90 4.99
CA ASN A 166 10.60 -16.74 4.30
C ASN A 166 10.03 -18.10 3.83
N THR A 167 8.91 -18.53 4.40
CA THR A 167 8.34 -19.86 4.15
C THR A 167 7.02 -19.78 3.39
N GLY A 168 6.42 -18.59 3.30
CA GLY A 168 5.07 -18.39 2.77
C GLY A 168 3.96 -19.03 3.61
N LYS A 169 4.31 -19.61 4.76
CA LYS A 169 3.34 -20.27 5.63
C LYS A 169 2.51 -19.23 6.36
N TYR A 170 1.25 -19.57 6.58
CA TYR A 170 0.37 -18.73 7.38
C TYR A 170 -0.45 -19.57 8.35
N SER A 171 -0.86 -18.93 9.44
CA SER A 171 -1.80 -19.47 10.42
C SER A 171 -2.95 -18.49 10.58
N VAL A 172 -4.18 -19.01 10.53
CA VAL A 172 -5.39 -18.21 10.68
C VAL A 172 -5.97 -18.44 12.07
N LEU A 173 -6.25 -17.36 12.77
CA LEU A 173 -7.01 -17.37 14.02
C LEU A 173 -8.34 -16.66 13.77
N SER A 174 -9.42 -17.43 13.76
CA SER A 174 -10.77 -16.88 13.71
C SER A 174 -11.14 -16.31 15.07
N VAL A 175 -11.43 -15.01 15.11
CA VAL A 175 -11.85 -14.35 16.35
C VAL A 175 -12.96 -13.37 15.96
N PRO A 176 -14.23 -13.72 16.20
CA PRO A 176 -15.34 -12.83 15.92
C PRO A 176 -15.21 -11.54 16.74
N GLY A 177 -15.36 -10.38 16.09
CA GLY A 177 -15.39 -9.09 16.81
C GLY A 177 -14.04 -8.59 17.35
N ILE A 178 -12.92 -8.88 16.67
CA ILE A 178 -11.59 -8.37 17.09
C ILE A 178 -11.56 -6.85 17.09
N VAL A 179 -11.14 -6.29 18.23
CA VAL A 179 -10.62 -4.93 18.34
C VAL A 179 -9.14 -5.04 18.69
N LEU A 180 -8.26 -4.55 17.80
CA LEU A 180 -6.84 -4.40 18.12
C LEU A 180 -6.66 -3.06 18.84
N VAL A 181 -6.05 -3.10 20.02
CA VAL A 181 -5.68 -1.90 20.77
C VAL A 181 -4.18 -1.72 20.61
N TYR A 182 -3.77 -0.61 20.02
CA TYR A 182 -2.37 -0.23 19.96
C TYR A 182 -1.92 0.22 21.36
N VAL A 183 -0.86 -0.42 21.86
CA VAL A 183 -0.19 -0.01 23.09
C VAL A 183 1.19 0.54 22.69
N PRO A 184 1.40 1.88 22.74
CA PRO A 184 2.71 2.45 22.43
C PRO A 184 3.77 1.90 23.37
N LYS A 185 4.98 1.70 22.84
CA LYS A 185 6.15 1.47 23.71
C LYS A 185 6.43 2.77 24.49
N ILE A 186 6.50 2.64 25.82
CA ILE A 186 6.96 3.68 26.75
C ILE A 186 8.48 3.70 26.73
#